data_AF-A0A661V9N3-F1
#
_entry.id   AF-A0A661V9N3-F1
#
_cell.length_a   1.000
_cell.length_b   1.000
_cell.length_c   1.000
_cell.angle_alpha   90.00
_cell.angle_beta   90.00
_cell.angle_gamma   90.00
#
_symmetry.space_group_name_H-M   'P 1'
#
loop_
_entity.id
_entity.type
_entity.pdbx_description
1 polymer ?
#
loop_
_entity_poly.entity_id
_entity_poly.type
_entity_poly.pdbx_seq_one_letter_code
_entity_poly.pdbx_strand_id
1 'polypeptide(L)'
;ELSVRLNGLEHGSPERAYLERPDTSLTTWDDERAALHRGAAYLFAAYFHERFGDQGTQALTAQPLNGVAGLDATLSKLEADLGSEDLFAAWLVANYLDSEPGLDPSQHGYTTLGLPRPALAALYESYPVTVESSVQQFGADYILLRGNADLRIQFSGANTTPLLGVAPHSGRFFWWSNRADESLTTLTRSFDLSAVEQATLSYWAWYDVEAGYDYVTVEASADGGEHWQFLPTLSGTGDDPYGNNPGWGYTGRSGDPPGWIQEAVDLSPYTGGPVVVRFAYLTDGAVTGPGFLLDDVAIPEIGYADDVEAGECGWEPDGFIRSDDAVPQRYLALLIGLGEGSVTVERLPVEQGNVAVWKAPLDSQSWQEAVLVLSGLAPRTAHPAFYHLTIESGQ
;
A
#
# COMPACT_ATOMS: atom_id res chain seq x y z
N GLU A 1 -17.98 -1.38 11.85
CA GLU A 1 -18.56 -0.02 11.85
C GLU A 1 -19.78 0.13 10.94
N LEU A 2 -19.65 0.00 9.61
CA LEU A 2 -20.79 0.19 8.69
C LEU A 2 -22.00 -0.72 9.04
N SER A 3 -21.76 -2.01 9.29
CA SER A 3 -22.83 -2.93 9.68
C SER A 3 -23.49 -2.56 11.02
N VAL A 4 -22.74 -2.01 11.97
CA VAL A 4 -23.29 -1.55 13.28
C VAL A 4 -24.29 -0.42 13.02
N ARG A 5 -23.89 0.56 12.21
CA ARG A 5 -24.73 1.69 11.82
C ARG A 5 -25.96 1.29 11.01
N LEU A 6 -25.81 0.42 10.01
CA LEU A 6 -26.94 -0.06 9.18
C LEU A 6 -28.01 -0.79 10.02
N ASN A 7 -27.64 -1.33 11.18
CA ASN A 7 -28.56 -1.96 12.13
C ASN A 7 -29.09 -0.99 13.21
N GLY A 8 -28.84 0.31 13.08
CA GLY A 8 -29.31 1.35 14.01
C GLY A 8 -28.63 1.31 15.38
N LEU A 9 -27.48 0.66 15.50
CA LEU A 9 -26.70 0.61 16.73
C LEU A 9 -25.74 1.81 16.80
N GLU A 10 -25.47 2.28 18.02
CA GLU A 10 -24.52 3.37 18.26
C GLU A 10 -23.09 2.89 17.97
N HIS A 11 -22.38 3.62 17.11
CA HIS A 11 -21.02 3.29 16.68
C HIS A 11 -20.03 4.44 16.85
N GLY A 12 -20.41 5.47 17.62
CA GLY A 12 -19.61 6.68 17.82
C GLY A 12 -19.47 7.52 16.54
N SER A 13 -18.35 8.24 16.42
CA SER A 13 -18.02 9.06 15.24
C SER A 13 -16.60 8.77 14.73
N PRO A 14 -16.30 7.52 14.32
CA PRO A 14 -14.97 7.13 13.85
C PRO A 14 -14.49 7.97 12.67
N GLU A 15 -15.41 8.49 11.85
CA GLU A 15 -15.11 9.41 10.76
C GLU A 15 -14.36 10.67 11.21
N ARG A 16 -14.62 11.18 12.41
CA ARG A 16 -13.99 12.42 12.91
C ARG A 16 -12.50 12.25 13.11
N ALA A 17 -12.07 11.07 13.57
CA ALA A 17 -10.66 10.78 13.78
C ALA A 17 -9.89 10.93 12.47
N TYR A 18 -10.39 10.35 11.38
CA TYR A 18 -9.81 10.52 10.05
C TYR A 18 -9.85 11.98 9.57
N LEU A 19 -10.99 12.65 9.70
CA LEU A 19 -11.13 14.03 9.21
C LEU A 19 -10.20 15.02 9.93
N GLU A 20 -9.77 14.74 11.16
CA GLU A 20 -8.74 15.54 11.86
C GLU A 20 -7.32 15.31 11.33
N ARG A 21 -7.08 14.22 10.59
CA ARG A 21 -5.80 13.81 10.01
C ARG A 21 -6.03 13.11 8.65
N PRO A 22 -6.51 13.84 7.62
CA PRO A 22 -6.87 13.24 6.34
C PRO A 22 -5.67 12.67 5.57
N ASP A 23 -4.45 13.09 5.93
CA ASP A 23 -3.19 12.46 5.50
C ASP A 23 -2.91 11.13 6.23
N THR A 24 -3.98 10.35 6.46
CA THR A 24 -3.92 8.97 6.93
C THR A 24 -4.11 8.08 5.71
N SER A 25 -3.21 7.12 5.49
CA SER A 25 -3.34 6.18 4.37
C SER A 25 -4.59 5.31 4.52
N LEU A 26 -5.35 5.17 3.43
CA LEU A 26 -6.46 4.23 3.35
C LEU A 26 -5.98 2.76 3.22
N THR A 27 -4.78 2.55 2.67
CA THR A 27 -4.27 1.24 2.25
C THR A 27 -3.10 0.73 3.09
N THR A 28 -2.63 1.51 4.06
CA THR A 28 -1.50 1.15 4.91
C THR A 28 -1.83 1.53 6.34
N TRP A 29 -1.75 0.55 7.24
CA TRP A 29 -2.20 0.69 8.62
C TRP A 29 -1.01 0.67 9.57
N ASP A 30 -1.06 1.52 10.59
CA ASP A 30 -0.22 1.42 11.77
C ASP A 30 -1.07 1.24 13.04
N ASP A 31 -0.59 0.42 13.97
CA ASP A 31 -1.32 0.12 15.20
C ASP A 31 -1.40 1.31 16.17
N GLU A 32 -0.38 2.17 16.15
CA GLU A 32 -0.32 3.35 17.03
C GLU A 32 -1.51 4.30 16.80
N ARG A 33 -2.03 4.32 15.57
CA ARG A 33 -3.11 5.21 15.12
C ARG A 33 -4.29 4.47 14.53
N ALA A 34 -4.56 3.26 15.01
CA ALA A 34 -5.66 2.41 14.55
C ALA A 34 -7.03 3.12 14.45
N ALA A 35 -7.31 4.11 15.32
CA ALA A 35 -8.54 4.90 15.25
C ALA A 35 -8.67 5.73 13.95
N LEU A 36 -7.56 6.30 13.45
CA LEU A 36 -7.55 7.07 12.20
C LEU A 36 -7.84 6.16 11.00
N HIS A 37 -7.17 5.01 10.93
CA HIS A 37 -7.35 4.04 9.85
C HIS A 37 -8.76 3.42 9.85
N ARG A 38 -9.28 3.07 11.03
CA ARG A 38 -10.69 2.63 11.16
C ARG A 38 -11.66 3.70 10.69
N GLY A 39 -11.39 4.98 10.99
CA GLY A 39 -12.17 6.11 10.50
C GLY A 39 -12.16 6.23 8.97
N ALA A 40 -10.98 6.14 8.36
CA ALA A 40 -10.79 6.19 6.91
C ALA A 40 -11.53 5.05 6.22
N ALA A 41 -11.32 3.81 6.68
CA ALA A 41 -11.96 2.62 6.12
C ALA A 41 -13.48 2.65 6.28
N TYR A 42 -13.99 3.10 7.44
CA TYR A 42 -15.42 3.28 7.66
C TYR A 42 -16.01 4.31 6.68
N LEU A 43 -15.39 5.48 6.53
CA LEU A 43 -15.87 6.52 5.62
C LEU A 43 -15.86 6.06 4.16
N PHE A 44 -14.78 5.41 3.73
CA PHE A 44 -14.70 4.88 2.37
C PHE A 44 -15.76 3.80 2.12
N ALA A 45 -15.96 2.89 3.08
CA ALA A 45 -17.00 1.86 2.99
C ALA A 45 -18.42 2.46 2.99
N ALA A 46 -18.68 3.50 3.79
CA ALA A 46 -19.95 4.22 3.80
C ALA A 46 -20.20 4.91 2.46
N TYR A 47 -19.19 5.60 1.91
CA TYR A 47 -19.28 6.24 0.60
C TYR A 47 -19.57 5.23 -0.51
N PHE A 48 -18.86 4.11 -0.52
CA PHE A 48 -19.09 3.02 -1.47
C PHE A 48 -20.51 2.44 -1.34
N HIS A 49 -20.97 2.17 -0.11
CA HIS A 49 -22.32 1.65 0.13
C HIS A 49 -23.40 2.63 -0.31
N GLU A 50 -23.25 3.93 -0.09
CA GLU A 50 -24.23 4.90 -0.56
C GLU A 50 -24.29 5.02 -2.09
N ARG A 51 -23.16 4.79 -2.78
CA ARG A 51 -23.07 4.82 -4.25
C ARG A 51 -23.63 3.56 -4.91
N PHE A 52 -23.37 2.39 -4.33
CA PHE A 52 -23.63 1.09 -4.98
C PHE A 52 -24.63 0.19 -4.23
N GLY A 53 -25.10 0.63 -3.06
CA GLY A 53 -26.07 -0.07 -2.23
C GLY A 53 -25.58 -1.43 -1.71
N ASP A 54 -26.53 -2.19 -1.15
CA ASP A 54 -26.27 -3.51 -0.58
C ASP A 54 -25.68 -4.49 -1.59
N GLN A 55 -26.12 -4.44 -2.84
CA GLN A 55 -25.61 -5.31 -3.91
C GLN A 55 -24.15 -5.01 -4.22
N GLY A 56 -23.77 -3.72 -4.26
CA GLY A 56 -22.39 -3.30 -4.42
C GLY A 56 -21.52 -3.80 -3.27
N THR A 57 -21.93 -3.57 -2.02
CA THR A 57 -21.18 -4.01 -0.85
C THR A 57 -21.03 -5.54 -0.81
N GLN A 58 -22.09 -6.28 -1.10
CA GLN A 58 -22.02 -7.74 -1.21
C GLN A 58 -21.07 -8.20 -2.32
N ALA A 59 -21.07 -7.51 -3.47
CA ALA A 59 -20.16 -7.82 -4.57
C ALA A 59 -18.70 -7.57 -4.20
N LEU A 60 -18.42 -6.48 -3.48
CA LEU A 60 -17.07 -6.16 -2.98
C LEU A 60 -16.61 -7.19 -1.96
N THR A 61 -17.45 -7.54 -0.98
CA THR A 61 -17.11 -8.53 0.05
C THR A 61 -16.92 -9.94 -0.54
N ALA A 62 -17.61 -10.28 -1.61
CA ALA A 62 -17.50 -11.59 -2.27
C ALA A 62 -16.32 -11.67 -3.27
N GLN A 63 -15.52 -10.62 -3.41
CA GLN A 63 -14.44 -10.56 -4.38
C GLN A 63 -13.21 -11.35 -3.88
N PRO A 64 -12.72 -12.37 -4.62
CA PRO A 64 -11.53 -13.14 -4.22
C PRO A 64 -10.20 -12.40 -4.43
N LEU A 65 -10.18 -11.32 -5.21
CA LEU A 65 -8.98 -10.50 -5.41
C LEU A 65 -8.81 -9.47 -4.29
N ASN A 66 -7.57 -9.28 -3.85
CA ASN A 66 -7.23 -8.30 -2.80
C ASN A 66 -6.93 -6.91 -3.36
N GLY A 67 -7.12 -5.90 -2.51
CA GLY A 67 -6.74 -4.51 -2.77
C GLY A 67 -7.42 -3.88 -3.99
N VAL A 68 -6.67 -3.04 -4.72
CA VAL A 68 -7.16 -2.29 -5.88
C VAL A 68 -7.74 -3.20 -6.97
N ALA A 69 -7.11 -4.36 -7.22
CA ALA A 69 -7.58 -5.31 -8.23
C ALA A 69 -8.97 -5.84 -7.91
N GLY A 70 -9.26 -6.10 -6.62
CA GLY A 70 -10.59 -6.50 -6.19
C GLY A 70 -11.63 -5.39 -6.34
N LEU A 71 -11.26 -4.17 -5.98
CA LEU A 71 -12.15 -3.01 -6.15
C LEU A 71 -12.46 -2.75 -7.62
N ASP A 72 -11.46 -2.75 -8.51
CA ASP A 72 -11.66 -2.57 -9.95
C ASP A 72 -12.50 -3.70 -10.57
N ALA A 73 -12.24 -4.95 -10.19
CA ALA A 73 -13.05 -6.09 -10.63
C ALA A 73 -14.51 -5.98 -10.15
N THR A 74 -14.73 -5.43 -8.95
CA THR A 74 -16.06 -5.16 -8.41
C THR A 74 -16.77 -4.06 -9.17
N LEU A 75 -16.11 -2.93 -9.41
CA LEU A 75 -16.65 -1.80 -10.17
C LEU A 75 -17.00 -2.21 -11.60
N SER A 76 -16.14 -2.99 -12.25
CA SER A 76 -16.42 -3.57 -13.57
C SER A 76 -17.64 -4.50 -13.57
N LYS A 77 -17.77 -5.36 -12.55
CA LYS A 77 -18.95 -6.24 -12.38
C LYS A 77 -20.24 -5.47 -12.15
N LEU A 78 -20.16 -4.32 -11.49
CA LEU A 78 -21.29 -3.40 -11.27
C LEU A 78 -21.58 -2.51 -12.47
N GLU A 79 -20.82 -2.65 -13.57
CA GLU A 79 -20.90 -1.80 -14.77
C GLU A 79 -20.74 -0.30 -14.43
N ALA A 80 -19.92 0.00 -13.43
CA ALA A 80 -19.64 1.38 -13.04
C ALA A 80 -18.78 2.07 -14.10
N ASP A 81 -19.12 3.32 -14.43
CA ASP A 81 -18.38 4.15 -15.40
C ASP A 81 -17.17 4.85 -14.76
N LEU A 82 -16.44 4.14 -13.88
CA LEU A 82 -15.30 4.67 -13.13
C LEU A 82 -14.41 3.53 -12.59
N GLY A 83 -13.11 3.80 -12.46
CA GLY A 83 -12.15 2.91 -11.81
C GLY A 83 -11.94 3.22 -10.32
N SER A 84 -11.13 2.42 -9.65
CA SER A 84 -10.80 2.56 -8.23
C SER A 84 -10.20 3.93 -7.88
N GLU A 85 -9.31 4.47 -8.71
CA GLU A 85 -8.72 5.80 -8.51
C GLU A 85 -9.75 6.92 -8.68
N ASP A 86 -10.70 6.77 -9.60
CA ASP A 86 -11.78 7.75 -9.79
C ASP A 86 -12.75 7.73 -8.61
N LEU A 87 -13.06 6.55 -8.09
CA LEU A 87 -13.85 6.39 -6.87
C LEU A 87 -13.14 7.05 -5.68
N PHE A 88 -11.83 6.79 -5.53
CA PHE A 88 -11.02 7.38 -4.48
C PHE A 88 -10.97 8.91 -4.59
N ALA A 89 -10.78 9.45 -5.79
CA ALA A 89 -10.83 10.89 -6.04
C ALA A 89 -12.20 11.49 -5.67
N ALA A 90 -13.29 10.84 -6.07
CA ALA A 90 -14.64 11.27 -5.75
C ALA A 90 -14.93 11.20 -4.24
N TRP A 91 -14.36 10.22 -3.53
CA TRP A 91 -14.44 10.10 -2.07
C TRP A 91 -13.73 11.25 -1.35
N LEU A 92 -12.52 11.64 -1.80
CA LEU A 92 -11.81 12.81 -1.23
C LEU A 92 -12.62 14.10 -1.42
N VAL A 93 -13.19 14.29 -2.60
CA VAL A 93 -14.07 15.43 -2.89
C VAL A 93 -15.30 15.40 -1.99
N ALA A 94 -15.93 14.24 -1.83
CA ALA A 94 -17.12 14.09 -0.98
C ALA A 94 -16.83 14.40 0.49
N ASN A 95 -15.68 13.97 1.01
CA ASN A 95 -15.25 14.27 2.38
C ASN A 95 -15.14 15.78 2.63
N TYR A 96 -14.70 16.55 1.65
CA TYR A 96 -14.58 18.00 1.77
C TYR A 96 -15.94 18.71 1.59
N LEU A 97 -16.69 18.31 0.56
CA LEU A 97 -17.90 19.01 0.13
C LEU A 97 -19.15 18.69 0.93
N ASP A 98 -19.15 17.65 1.77
CA ASP A 98 -20.34 17.22 2.52
C ASP A 98 -20.92 18.32 3.42
N SER A 99 -20.06 19.20 3.94
CA SER A 99 -20.48 20.33 4.79
C SER A 99 -20.92 21.56 3.99
N GLU A 100 -20.78 21.56 2.67
CA GLU A 100 -21.04 22.75 1.84
C GLU A 100 -22.54 22.99 1.65
N PRO A 101 -23.03 24.18 2.01
CA PRO A 101 -24.45 24.46 1.99
C PRO A 101 -24.98 24.54 0.56
N GLY A 102 -26.15 23.94 0.33
CA GLY A 102 -26.87 24.03 -0.94
C GLY A 102 -26.39 23.06 -2.02
N LEU A 103 -25.43 22.19 -1.73
CA LEU A 103 -25.08 21.08 -2.61
C LEU A 103 -26.03 19.90 -2.41
N ASP A 104 -26.24 19.15 -3.50
CA ASP A 104 -26.94 17.87 -3.47
C ASP A 104 -25.97 16.79 -2.93
N PRO A 105 -26.23 16.23 -1.72
CA PRO A 105 -25.34 15.24 -1.14
C PRO A 105 -25.22 13.97 -1.99
N SER A 106 -26.22 13.66 -2.83
CA SER A 106 -26.15 12.49 -3.71
C SER A 106 -25.09 12.61 -4.81
N GLN A 107 -24.67 13.84 -5.13
CA GLN A 107 -23.66 14.11 -6.16
C GLN A 107 -22.27 14.27 -5.56
N HIS A 108 -22.17 15.01 -4.45
CA HIS A 108 -20.89 15.51 -3.93
C HIS A 108 -20.68 15.29 -2.42
N GLY A 109 -21.48 14.46 -1.76
CA GLY A 109 -21.33 14.21 -0.33
C GLY A 109 -21.90 12.86 0.07
N TYR A 110 -22.52 12.85 1.23
CA TYR A 110 -23.15 11.70 1.85
C TYR A 110 -24.63 12.02 2.12
N THR A 111 -25.49 11.14 1.69
CA THR A 111 -26.94 11.20 1.93
C THR A 111 -27.29 10.85 3.38
N THR A 112 -26.45 10.06 4.06
CA THR A 112 -26.75 9.60 5.42
C THR A 112 -25.87 10.25 6.49
N LEU A 113 -24.73 10.84 6.10
CA LEU A 113 -23.79 11.49 7.01
C LEU A 113 -23.88 13.02 6.92
N GLY A 114 -23.31 13.68 7.93
CA GLY A 114 -23.08 15.12 7.94
C GLY A 114 -21.72 15.38 8.56
N LEU A 115 -20.71 15.51 7.71
CA LEU A 115 -19.31 15.60 8.08
C LEU A 115 -18.90 17.06 8.31
N PRO A 116 -17.98 17.32 9.26
CA PRO A 116 -17.23 18.58 9.24
C PRO A 116 -16.22 18.58 8.09
N ARG A 117 -15.73 19.78 7.69
CA ARG A 117 -14.60 19.87 6.75
C ARG A 117 -13.38 19.10 7.30
N PRO A 118 -12.64 18.36 6.44
CA PRO A 118 -11.35 17.79 6.81
C PRO A 118 -10.36 18.87 7.26
N ALA A 119 -9.44 18.49 8.15
CA ALA A 119 -8.34 19.34 8.56
C ALA A 119 -7.46 19.71 7.35
N LEU A 120 -7.09 20.98 7.27
CA LEU A 120 -6.23 21.48 6.21
C LEU A 120 -4.77 21.11 6.48
N ALA A 121 -4.06 20.69 5.44
CA ALA A 121 -2.60 20.59 5.45
C ALA A 121 -1.97 21.99 5.50
N ALA A 122 -2.55 22.94 4.75
CA ALA A 122 -2.13 24.34 4.75
C ALA A 122 -3.26 25.29 4.34
N LEU A 123 -3.14 26.55 4.76
CA LEU A 123 -3.94 27.68 4.29
C LEU A 123 -3.00 28.80 3.83
N TYR A 124 -3.17 29.24 2.58
CA TYR A 124 -2.42 30.36 2.02
C TYR A 124 -3.37 31.48 1.60
N GLU A 125 -3.10 32.67 2.11
CA GLU A 125 -3.85 33.92 1.83
C GLU A 125 -2.92 35.03 1.28
N SER A 126 -1.64 34.70 1.04
CA SER A 126 -0.62 35.63 0.57
C SER A 126 0.37 34.89 -0.32
N TYR A 127 0.72 35.51 -1.44
CA TYR A 127 1.54 34.90 -2.50
C TYR A 127 2.69 35.85 -2.90
N PRO A 128 3.85 35.32 -3.36
CA PRO A 128 4.11 33.92 -3.67
C PRO A 128 4.36 33.05 -2.42
N VAL A 129 4.12 31.74 -2.55
CA VAL A 129 4.55 30.73 -1.56
C VAL A 129 5.31 29.61 -2.24
N THR A 130 6.26 29.04 -1.51
CA THR A 130 7.01 27.85 -1.92
C THR A 130 7.01 26.86 -0.78
N VAL A 131 6.71 25.59 -1.08
CA VAL A 131 6.44 24.55 -0.08
C VAL A 131 7.14 23.27 -0.52
N GLU A 132 7.85 22.65 0.40
CA GLU A 132 8.29 21.27 0.32
C GLU A 132 7.54 20.48 1.39
N SER A 133 6.85 19.42 0.99
CA SER A 133 6.05 18.60 1.89
C SER A 133 5.97 17.16 1.37
N SER A 134 5.19 16.33 2.04
CA SER A 134 4.87 14.97 1.63
C SER A 134 3.44 14.63 1.98
N VAL A 135 2.84 13.71 1.23
CA VAL A 135 1.51 13.16 1.50
C VAL A 135 1.59 11.63 1.50
N GLN A 136 0.89 10.98 2.42
CA GLN A 136 0.81 9.52 2.49
C GLN A 136 0.17 8.93 1.23
N GLN A 137 0.59 7.70 0.88
CA GLN A 137 -0.05 6.97 -0.21
C GLN A 137 -1.51 6.72 0.15
N PHE A 138 -2.43 7.10 -0.74
CA PHE A 138 -3.88 7.05 -0.49
C PHE A 138 -4.33 7.80 0.79
N GLY A 139 -3.54 8.78 1.24
CA GLY A 139 -3.94 9.85 2.17
C GLY A 139 -4.28 11.12 1.40
N ALA A 140 -4.64 12.21 2.09
CA ALA A 140 -4.96 13.48 1.42
C ALA A 140 -4.47 14.72 2.16
N ASP A 141 -3.76 15.57 1.42
CA ASP A 141 -3.47 16.94 1.79
C ASP A 141 -4.54 17.87 1.20
N TYR A 142 -5.31 18.53 2.05
CA TYR A 142 -6.23 19.61 1.65
C TYR A 142 -5.55 20.96 1.85
N ILE A 143 -5.20 21.65 0.77
CA ILE A 143 -4.54 22.95 0.79
C ILE A 143 -5.54 24.03 0.37
N LEU A 144 -5.90 24.91 1.31
CA LEU A 144 -6.84 26.00 1.07
C LEU A 144 -6.12 27.24 0.53
N LEU A 145 -6.59 27.74 -0.60
CA LEU A 145 -6.08 28.91 -1.30
C LEU A 145 -7.14 30.00 -1.32
N ARG A 146 -6.78 31.19 -0.84
CA ARG A 146 -7.65 32.37 -0.89
C ARG A 146 -6.88 33.57 -1.42
N GLY A 147 -7.58 34.42 -2.15
CA GLY A 147 -7.00 35.60 -2.75
C GLY A 147 -7.97 36.26 -3.71
N ASN A 148 -7.52 37.36 -4.26
CA ASN A 148 -8.26 38.26 -5.14
C ASN A 148 -7.63 38.34 -6.53
N ALA A 149 -6.84 37.33 -6.89
CA ALA A 149 -6.24 37.14 -8.20
C ALA A 149 -6.25 35.64 -8.54
N ASP A 150 -6.33 35.31 -9.82
CA ASP A 150 -6.05 33.95 -10.28
C ASP A 150 -4.65 33.52 -9.83
N LEU A 151 -4.45 32.23 -9.55
CA LEU A 151 -3.15 31.70 -9.12
C LEU A 151 -2.56 30.78 -10.17
N ARG A 152 -1.25 30.82 -10.32
CA ARG A 152 -0.44 29.83 -11.04
C ARG A 152 0.19 28.90 -10.00
N ILE A 153 -0.05 27.60 -10.15
CA ILE A 153 0.48 26.56 -9.26
C ILE A 153 1.45 25.71 -10.05
N GLN A 154 2.72 25.68 -9.64
CA GLN A 154 3.73 24.78 -10.18
C GLN A 154 3.92 23.62 -9.20
N PHE A 155 3.87 22.40 -9.71
CA PHE A 155 4.00 21.17 -8.95
C PHE A 155 5.17 20.35 -9.48
N SER A 156 5.94 19.76 -8.56
CA SER A 156 6.95 18.75 -8.85
C SER A 156 6.94 17.68 -7.75
N GLY A 157 6.70 16.43 -8.11
CA GLY A 157 6.72 15.28 -7.22
C GLY A 157 7.93 14.37 -7.45
N ALA A 158 8.22 13.50 -6.49
CA ALA A 158 9.18 12.41 -6.67
C ALA A 158 8.69 11.43 -7.75
N ASN A 159 9.60 10.87 -8.55
CA ASN A 159 9.24 9.86 -9.58
C ASN A 159 9.21 8.44 -9.04
N THR A 160 9.89 8.20 -7.92
CA THR A 160 9.95 6.92 -7.23
C THR A 160 9.86 7.17 -5.74
N THR A 161 9.37 6.18 -5.01
CA THR A 161 9.42 6.12 -3.55
C THR A 161 9.99 4.76 -3.12
N PRO A 162 10.67 4.65 -1.97
CA PRO A 162 11.17 3.38 -1.51
C PRO A 162 10.04 2.37 -1.30
N LEU A 163 10.30 1.10 -1.55
CA LEU A 163 9.34 0.03 -1.23
C LEU A 163 9.33 -0.21 0.28
N LEU A 164 10.48 -0.60 0.83
CA LEU A 164 10.72 -0.82 2.25
C LEU A 164 11.75 0.17 2.80
N GLY A 165 12.64 0.73 1.96
CA GLY A 165 13.76 1.55 2.41
C GLY A 165 14.93 0.70 2.91
N VAL A 166 15.05 -0.53 2.41
CA VAL A 166 16.10 -1.50 2.76
C VAL A 166 16.95 -1.75 1.53
N ALA A 167 18.24 -1.44 1.63
CA ALA A 167 19.17 -1.74 0.54
C ALA A 167 19.33 -3.28 0.38
N PRO A 168 19.45 -3.79 -0.86
CA PRO A 168 19.88 -5.16 -1.13
C PRO A 168 21.14 -5.54 -0.35
N HIS A 169 21.29 -6.81 0.00
CA HIS A 169 22.50 -7.28 0.69
C HIS A 169 23.70 -7.15 -0.25
N SER A 170 23.51 -7.54 -1.52
CA SER A 170 24.47 -7.33 -2.59
C SER A 170 23.76 -6.82 -3.85
N GLY A 171 24.53 -6.36 -4.85
CA GLY A 171 23.95 -5.95 -6.13
C GLY A 171 22.94 -4.78 -6.04
N ARG A 172 21.84 -4.93 -6.78
CA ARG A 172 20.75 -3.96 -6.94
C ARG A 172 19.38 -4.56 -6.63
N PHE A 173 19.19 -5.88 -6.70
CA PHE A 173 17.90 -6.52 -6.53
C PHE A 173 17.89 -7.49 -5.36
N PHE A 174 16.71 -7.66 -4.77
CA PHE A 174 16.39 -8.76 -3.87
C PHE A 174 15.03 -9.35 -4.23
N TRP A 175 14.74 -10.51 -3.69
CA TRP A 175 13.38 -11.04 -3.63
C TRP A 175 12.67 -10.52 -2.40
N TRP A 176 11.45 -10.00 -2.56
CA TRP A 176 10.58 -9.60 -1.47
C TRP A 176 9.35 -10.49 -1.43
N SER A 177 8.95 -10.93 -0.25
CA SER A 177 7.76 -11.76 -0.04
C SER A 177 6.44 -11.08 -0.38
N ASN A 178 6.47 -9.78 -0.68
CA ASN A 178 5.31 -8.89 -0.69
C ASN A 178 4.74 -8.67 0.72
N ARG A 179 4.02 -7.58 0.90
CA ARG A 179 3.14 -7.35 2.06
C ARG A 179 1.75 -7.82 1.63
N ALA A 180 1.28 -8.91 2.21
CA ALA A 180 -0.01 -9.48 1.88
C ALA A 180 -0.61 -10.13 3.13
N ASP A 181 -1.92 -9.89 3.35
CA ASP A 181 -2.69 -10.43 4.48
C ASP A 181 -3.46 -11.67 4.03
N GLU A 182 -3.77 -12.60 4.97
CA GLU A 182 -4.42 -13.89 4.69
C GLU A 182 -3.80 -14.63 3.49
N SER A 183 -2.47 -14.58 3.41
CA SER A 183 -1.76 -14.94 2.20
C SER A 183 -0.71 -16.02 2.45
N LEU A 184 -0.47 -16.78 1.39
CA LEU A 184 0.68 -17.65 1.24
C LEU A 184 1.42 -17.17 0.00
N THR A 185 2.51 -16.43 0.18
CA THR A 185 3.41 -16.12 -0.94
C THR A 185 4.56 -17.11 -0.94
N THR A 186 4.98 -17.55 -2.11
CA THR A 186 6.03 -18.55 -2.26
C THR A 186 7.05 -18.16 -3.33
N LEU A 187 8.27 -18.66 -3.16
CA LEU A 187 9.34 -18.57 -4.13
C LEU A 187 9.98 -19.95 -4.23
N THR A 188 9.75 -20.63 -5.36
CA THR A 188 10.06 -22.06 -5.51
C THR A 188 11.13 -22.29 -6.57
N ARG A 189 12.02 -23.26 -6.36
CA ARG A 189 13.02 -23.66 -7.35
C ARG A 189 13.45 -25.11 -7.20
N SER A 190 13.69 -25.78 -8.32
CA SER A 190 14.27 -27.13 -8.35
C SER A 190 15.79 -27.11 -8.51
N PHE A 191 16.45 -28.05 -7.84
CA PHE A 191 17.89 -28.31 -7.91
C PHE A 191 18.16 -29.79 -8.16
N ASP A 192 19.25 -30.10 -8.85
CA ASP A 192 19.74 -31.47 -9.03
C ASP A 192 20.90 -31.72 -8.07
N LEU A 193 20.67 -32.55 -7.06
CA LEU A 193 21.68 -32.95 -6.07
C LEU A 193 22.18 -34.39 -6.31
N SER A 194 21.96 -34.95 -7.50
CA SER A 194 22.34 -36.34 -7.82
C SER A 194 23.85 -36.59 -7.83
N ALA A 195 24.64 -35.54 -8.04
CA ALA A 195 26.09 -35.64 -8.16
C ALA A 195 26.86 -35.44 -6.83
N VAL A 196 26.17 -35.18 -5.72
CA VAL A 196 26.78 -34.83 -4.44
C VAL A 196 26.25 -35.70 -3.30
N GLU A 197 27.06 -35.90 -2.25
CA GLU A 197 26.67 -36.67 -1.05
C GLU A 197 26.28 -35.76 0.13
N GLN A 198 26.60 -34.47 0.02
CA GLN A 198 26.27 -33.41 0.98
C GLN A 198 25.91 -32.16 0.19
N ALA A 199 24.98 -31.37 0.72
CA ALA A 199 24.56 -30.12 0.12
C ALA A 199 24.10 -29.16 1.19
N THR A 200 24.48 -27.89 1.05
CA THR A 200 24.08 -26.82 1.97
C THR A 200 23.42 -25.71 1.17
N LEU A 201 22.20 -25.32 1.56
CA LEU A 201 21.58 -24.10 1.07
C LEU A 201 22.03 -22.93 1.94
N SER A 202 22.70 -21.94 1.36
CA SER A 202 23.08 -20.70 2.03
C SER A 202 22.42 -19.50 1.36
N TYR A 203 22.00 -18.50 2.14
CA TYR A 203 21.38 -17.28 1.63
C TYR A 203 21.46 -16.16 2.67
N TRP A 204 21.15 -14.95 2.23
CA TRP A 204 20.94 -13.81 3.11
C TRP A 204 19.46 -13.51 3.24
N ALA A 205 19.04 -13.25 4.48
CA ALA A 205 17.67 -12.97 4.85
C ALA A 205 17.56 -11.67 5.63
N TRP A 206 16.51 -10.90 5.37
CA TRP A 206 16.05 -9.79 6.20
C TRP A 206 14.56 -9.99 6.46
N TYR A 207 14.08 -9.76 7.67
CA TYR A 207 12.64 -9.83 7.95
C TYR A 207 12.18 -8.94 9.10
N ASP A 208 10.96 -8.45 8.95
CA ASP A 208 10.15 -7.82 10.01
C ASP A 208 8.69 -8.24 9.75
N VAL A 209 8.23 -9.22 10.53
CA VAL A 209 6.91 -9.87 10.43
C VAL A 209 6.28 -9.95 11.83
N GLU A 210 4.97 -10.17 11.93
CA GLU A 210 4.31 -10.23 13.24
C GLU A 210 4.82 -11.40 14.10
N ALA A 211 5.35 -11.07 15.28
CA ALA A 211 6.00 -12.05 16.14
C ALA A 211 5.01 -13.08 16.72
N GLY A 212 5.20 -14.34 16.37
CA GLY A 212 4.39 -15.48 16.82
C GLY A 212 3.12 -15.74 16.00
N TYR A 213 2.79 -14.86 15.06
CA TYR A 213 1.58 -14.97 14.22
C TYR A 213 1.94 -15.24 12.78
N ASP A 214 2.83 -14.42 12.24
CA ASP A 214 3.38 -14.56 10.89
C ASP A 214 4.65 -15.40 10.89
N TYR A 215 4.80 -16.23 9.86
CA TYR A 215 5.96 -17.10 9.72
C TYR A 215 6.51 -17.11 8.30
N VAL A 216 7.83 -17.09 8.18
CA VAL A 216 8.53 -17.40 6.93
C VAL A 216 9.20 -18.76 7.07
N THR A 217 8.90 -19.69 6.17
CA THR A 217 9.44 -21.06 6.20
C THR A 217 10.42 -21.28 5.04
N VAL A 218 11.37 -22.19 5.26
CA VAL A 218 12.17 -22.79 4.20
C VAL A 218 11.82 -24.26 4.15
N GLU A 219 11.44 -24.73 2.97
CA GLU A 219 10.85 -26.04 2.79
C GLU A 219 11.55 -26.79 1.66
N ALA A 220 11.60 -28.11 1.77
CA ALA A 220 12.05 -28.97 0.68
C ALA A 220 11.09 -30.12 0.39
N SER A 221 11.09 -30.54 -0.87
CA SER A 221 10.35 -31.69 -1.38
C SER A 221 11.24 -32.55 -2.27
N ALA A 222 11.16 -33.88 -2.08
CA ALA A 222 11.84 -34.88 -2.90
C ALA A 222 10.94 -35.50 -3.99
N ASP A 223 9.66 -35.12 -4.03
CA ASP A 223 8.62 -35.72 -4.88
C ASP A 223 7.92 -34.70 -5.79
N GLY A 224 8.64 -33.64 -6.16
CA GLY A 224 8.14 -32.64 -7.10
C GLY A 224 7.09 -31.69 -6.51
N GLY A 225 7.07 -31.54 -5.19
CA GLY A 225 6.19 -30.62 -4.47
C GLY A 225 4.90 -31.25 -3.95
N GLU A 226 4.75 -32.58 -3.97
CA GLU A 226 3.58 -33.26 -3.39
C GLU A 226 3.62 -33.24 -1.85
N HIS A 227 4.80 -33.45 -1.26
CA HIS A 227 5.02 -33.36 0.18
C HIS A 227 6.18 -32.43 0.50
N TRP A 228 5.99 -31.60 1.52
CA TRP A 228 6.95 -30.61 1.97
C TRP A 228 7.41 -30.89 3.40
N GLN A 229 8.70 -30.67 3.64
CA GLN A 229 9.32 -30.72 4.96
C GLN A 229 9.83 -29.33 5.32
N PHE A 230 9.45 -28.82 6.49
CA PHE A 230 10.00 -27.59 7.04
C PHE A 230 11.44 -27.84 7.49
N LEU A 231 12.37 -27.05 6.96
CA LEU A 231 13.79 -27.21 7.23
C LEU A 231 14.20 -26.36 8.44
N PRO A 232 14.96 -26.92 9.40
CA PRO A 232 15.54 -26.13 10.48
C PRO A 232 16.53 -25.10 9.94
N THR A 233 16.26 -23.84 10.26
CA THR A 233 17.10 -22.67 9.99
C THR A 233 17.75 -22.17 11.29
N LEU A 234 18.86 -21.44 11.20
CA LEU A 234 19.62 -21.04 12.39
C LEU A 234 18.84 -20.05 13.26
N SER A 235 18.18 -19.07 12.65
CA SER A 235 17.43 -18.02 13.35
C SER A 235 15.93 -18.31 13.45
N GLY A 236 15.46 -19.45 12.94
CA GLY A 236 14.06 -19.87 13.06
C GLY A 236 13.74 -20.52 14.40
N THR A 237 12.46 -20.77 14.64
CA THR A 237 11.97 -21.43 15.83
C THR A 237 10.84 -22.41 15.51
N GLY A 238 10.72 -23.46 16.33
CA GLY A 238 9.55 -24.34 16.38
C GLY A 238 8.54 -23.94 17.46
N ASP A 239 8.74 -22.80 18.13
CA ASP A 239 7.80 -22.31 19.13
C ASP A 239 6.48 -21.91 18.47
N ASP A 240 5.39 -22.40 19.05
CA ASP A 240 4.03 -22.17 18.57
C ASP A 240 3.13 -21.61 19.69
N PRO A 241 3.34 -20.36 20.12
CA PRO A 241 2.60 -19.79 21.23
C PRO A 241 1.10 -19.59 20.93
N TYR A 242 0.74 -19.45 19.66
CA TYR A 242 -0.62 -19.08 19.22
C TYR A 242 -1.28 -20.10 18.29
N GLY A 243 -0.62 -21.20 17.91
CA GLY A 243 -1.18 -22.21 17.01
C GLY A 243 -0.95 -21.93 15.52
N ASN A 244 -0.06 -20.98 15.19
CA ASN A 244 0.18 -20.48 13.84
C ASN A 244 1.49 -21.00 13.24
N ASN A 245 2.41 -21.54 14.04
CA ASN A 245 3.67 -22.06 13.51
C ASN A 245 3.43 -23.39 12.74
N PRO A 246 3.76 -23.47 11.46
CA PRO A 246 3.57 -24.70 10.68
C PRO A 246 4.56 -25.83 11.06
N GLY A 247 5.61 -25.51 11.83
CA GLY A 247 6.54 -26.48 12.42
C GLY A 247 7.93 -25.90 12.67
N TRP A 248 8.45 -25.13 11.71
CA TRP A 248 9.68 -24.35 11.86
C TRP A 248 9.65 -23.13 10.95
N GLY A 249 9.95 -21.95 11.47
CA GLY A 249 10.00 -20.74 10.66
C GLY A 249 10.62 -19.54 11.37
N TYR A 250 10.91 -18.50 10.59
CA TYR A 250 11.27 -17.18 11.08
C TYR A 250 10.01 -16.44 11.51
N THR A 251 10.07 -15.73 12.63
CA THR A 251 9.00 -14.85 13.09
C THR A 251 9.62 -13.67 13.86
N GLY A 252 8.91 -12.54 13.93
CA GLY A 252 9.43 -11.31 14.51
C GLY A 252 10.42 -10.61 13.57
N ARG A 253 11.63 -10.29 14.06
CA ARG A 253 12.61 -9.45 13.36
C ARG A 253 13.98 -10.10 13.23
N SER A 254 14.67 -9.86 12.10
CA SER A 254 16.07 -10.25 11.88
C SER A 254 17.05 -9.31 12.60
N GLY A 255 16.91 -9.18 13.93
CA GLY A 255 17.68 -8.25 14.76
C GLY A 255 16.86 -7.06 15.27
N ASP A 256 17.49 -6.19 16.07
CA ASP A 256 16.89 -4.95 16.59
C ASP A 256 17.90 -3.79 16.50
N PRO A 257 17.79 -2.91 15.49
CA PRO A 257 16.81 -2.92 14.40
C PRO A 257 17.01 -4.10 13.40
N PRO A 258 16.01 -4.44 12.56
CA PRO A 258 16.15 -5.49 11.55
C PRO A 258 17.32 -5.26 10.59
N GLY A 259 18.11 -6.31 10.35
CA GLY A 259 19.25 -6.31 9.44
C GLY A 259 19.40 -7.61 8.67
N TRP A 260 20.25 -7.59 7.63
CA TRP A 260 20.57 -8.79 6.87
C TRP A 260 21.36 -9.78 7.72
N ILE A 261 20.88 -11.03 7.76
CA ILE A 261 21.53 -12.16 8.44
C ILE A 261 21.83 -13.26 7.42
N GLN A 262 22.90 -14.00 7.66
CA GLN A 262 23.25 -15.14 6.82
C GLN A 262 22.70 -16.43 7.42
N GLU A 263 22.08 -17.24 6.58
CA GLU A 263 21.46 -18.51 6.94
C GLU A 263 22.12 -19.67 6.20
N ALA A 264 22.09 -20.85 6.83
CA ALA A 264 22.62 -22.09 6.26
C ALA A 264 21.73 -23.25 6.68
N VAL A 265 21.27 -24.03 5.70
CA VAL A 265 20.31 -25.12 5.87
C VAL A 265 20.85 -26.39 5.24
N ASP A 266 20.80 -27.50 5.98
CA ASP A 266 21.27 -28.80 5.50
C ASP A 266 20.28 -29.39 4.48
N LEU A 267 20.75 -29.59 3.25
CA LEU A 267 20.03 -30.29 2.19
C LEU A 267 20.56 -31.72 1.97
N SER A 268 21.54 -32.18 2.75
CA SER A 268 22.11 -33.53 2.63
C SER A 268 21.06 -34.66 2.64
N PRO A 269 19.95 -34.59 3.39
CA PRO A 269 18.87 -35.59 3.32
C PRO A 269 18.21 -35.74 1.95
N TYR A 270 18.35 -34.76 1.06
CA TYR A 270 17.75 -34.72 -0.29
C TYR A 270 18.76 -34.99 -1.41
N THR A 271 19.99 -35.37 -1.06
CA THR A 271 21.04 -35.69 -2.04
C THR A 271 20.77 -37.02 -2.77
N GLY A 272 21.41 -37.21 -3.92
CA GLY A 272 21.22 -38.40 -4.75
C GLY A 272 20.02 -38.31 -5.71
N GLY A 273 19.33 -37.17 -5.77
CA GLY A 273 18.22 -36.94 -6.69
C GLY A 273 17.88 -35.44 -6.83
N PRO A 274 16.77 -35.13 -7.54
CA PRO A 274 16.24 -33.78 -7.59
C PRO A 274 15.59 -33.39 -6.26
N VAL A 275 15.69 -32.12 -5.89
CA VAL A 275 15.00 -31.51 -4.76
C VAL A 275 14.32 -30.22 -5.20
N VAL A 276 13.12 -29.95 -4.69
CA VAL A 276 12.47 -28.66 -4.83
C VAL A 276 12.61 -27.92 -3.50
N VAL A 277 13.10 -26.69 -3.55
CA VAL A 277 13.20 -25.79 -2.39
C VAL A 277 12.17 -24.68 -2.54
N ARG A 278 11.53 -24.30 -1.44
CA ARG A 278 10.56 -23.21 -1.38
C ARG A 278 10.80 -22.33 -0.17
N PHE A 279 10.81 -21.02 -0.39
CA PHE A 279 10.58 -20.03 0.65
C PHE A 279 9.10 -19.70 0.66
N ALA A 280 8.45 -19.74 1.82
CA ALA A 280 7.04 -19.39 1.93
C ALA A 280 6.81 -18.38 3.06
N TYR A 281 6.00 -17.36 2.81
CA TYR A 281 5.56 -16.41 3.83
C TYR A 281 4.08 -16.63 4.09
N LEU A 282 3.76 -16.96 5.34
CA LEU A 282 2.44 -17.26 5.84
C LEU A 282 2.01 -16.13 6.76
N THR A 283 0.90 -15.47 6.43
CA THR A 283 0.36 -14.37 7.22
C THR A 283 -1.02 -14.70 7.76
N ASP A 284 -1.34 -14.16 8.94
CA ASP A 284 -2.70 -14.17 9.44
C ASP A 284 -3.54 -13.01 8.84
N GLY A 285 -4.74 -12.79 9.38
CA GLY A 285 -5.67 -11.75 8.90
C GLY A 285 -5.62 -10.42 9.66
N ALA A 286 -4.60 -10.18 10.48
CA ALA A 286 -4.53 -9.03 11.38
C ALA A 286 -3.41 -8.05 11.05
N VAL A 287 -2.18 -8.29 11.53
CA VAL A 287 -1.08 -7.31 11.47
C VAL A 287 0.03 -7.85 10.59
N THR A 288 0.32 -7.17 9.48
CA THR A 288 1.40 -7.59 8.58
C THR A 288 2.56 -6.62 8.61
N GLY A 289 3.74 -7.14 8.90
CA GLY A 289 4.99 -6.38 8.86
C GLY A 289 5.43 -5.97 7.45
N PRO A 290 6.61 -5.35 7.30
CA PRO A 290 7.29 -5.18 6.01
C PRO A 290 7.49 -6.48 5.20
N GLY A 291 7.56 -7.64 5.85
CA GLY A 291 7.69 -8.95 5.20
C GLY A 291 9.13 -9.48 5.26
N PHE A 292 9.51 -10.26 4.25
CA PHE A 292 10.79 -10.96 4.14
C PHE A 292 11.52 -10.60 2.85
N LEU A 293 12.84 -10.41 2.96
CA LEU A 293 13.75 -10.25 1.83
C LEU A 293 14.73 -11.41 1.78
N LEU A 294 15.04 -11.84 0.55
CA LEU A 294 15.98 -12.90 0.24
C LEU A 294 16.97 -12.43 -0.82
N ASP A 295 18.24 -12.71 -0.59
CA ASP A 295 19.33 -12.36 -1.49
C ASP A 295 20.47 -13.39 -1.43
N ASP A 296 21.36 -13.38 -2.42
CA ASP A 296 22.59 -14.17 -2.47
C ASP A 296 22.39 -15.68 -2.16
N VAL A 297 21.48 -16.35 -2.87
CA VAL A 297 21.16 -17.77 -2.66
C VAL A 297 22.20 -18.65 -3.34
N ALA A 298 22.78 -19.61 -2.61
CA ALA A 298 23.79 -20.51 -3.13
C ALA A 298 23.67 -21.95 -2.61
N ILE A 299 24.11 -22.90 -3.43
CA ILE A 299 24.39 -24.29 -3.07
C ILE A 299 25.80 -24.61 -3.59
N PRO A 300 26.84 -24.34 -2.78
CA PRO A 300 28.23 -24.41 -3.23
C PRO A 300 28.65 -25.78 -3.77
N GLU A 301 28.11 -26.86 -3.22
CA GLU A 301 28.47 -28.24 -3.59
C GLU A 301 28.12 -28.59 -5.04
N ILE A 302 27.12 -27.92 -5.63
CA ILE A 302 26.78 -28.04 -7.05
C ILE A 302 27.21 -26.82 -7.88
N GLY A 303 27.93 -25.88 -7.27
CA GLY A 303 28.37 -24.64 -7.92
C GLY A 303 27.25 -23.66 -8.27
N TYR A 304 26.11 -23.74 -7.57
CA TYR A 304 24.98 -22.84 -7.76
C TYR A 304 25.15 -21.56 -6.93
N ALA A 305 24.92 -20.41 -7.54
CA ALA A 305 24.81 -19.10 -6.90
C ALA A 305 23.89 -18.18 -7.71
N ASP A 306 23.06 -17.41 -7.03
CA ASP A 306 22.14 -16.43 -7.59
C ASP A 306 22.03 -15.22 -6.66
N ASP A 307 22.56 -14.09 -7.11
CA ASP A 307 22.52 -12.78 -6.45
C ASP A 307 21.31 -11.95 -6.91
N VAL A 308 20.32 -12.59 -7.56
CA VAL A 308 19.07 -11.98 -8.03
C VAL A 308 19.27 -10.95 -9.16
N GLU A 309 20.49 -10.73 -9.65
CA GLU A 309 20.77 -9.71 -10.66
C GLU A 309 20.34 -10.10 -12.08
N ALA A 310 20.34 -11.40 -12.39
CA ALA A 310 20.10 -11.93 -13.73
C ALA A 310 18.63 -12.31 -14.02
N GLY A 311 17.68 -11.69 -13.31
CA GLY A 311 16.24 -11.92 -13.46
C GLY A 311 15.73 -13.00 -12.50
N GLU A 312 14.76 -13.80 -12.92
CA GLU A 312 14.19 -14.87 -12.07
C GLU A 312 15.10 -16.10 -11.99
N CYS A 313 16.00 -16.28 -12.96
CA CYS A 313 17.01 -17.34 -12.98
C CYS A 313 16.51 -18.79 -12.86
N GLY A 314 15.20 -19.08 -12.90
CA GLY A 314 14.61 -20.40 -12.62
C GLY A 314 13.87 -20.50 -11.28
N TRP A 315 13.78 -19.40 -10.54
CA TRP A 315 12.80 -19.24 -9.47
C TRP A 315 11.41 -19.02 -10.05
N GLU A 316 10.42 -19.61 -9.40
CA GLU A 316 9.00 -19.49 -9.71
C GLU A 316 8.33 -18.72 -8.55
N PRO A 317 8.16 -17.38 -8.69
CA PRO A 317 7.47 -16.59 -7.68
C PRO A 317 5.95 -16.77 -7.80
N ASP A 318 5.30 -16.98 -6.67
CA ASP A 318 3.87 -16.81 -6.48
C ASP A 318 3.66 -15.81 -5.34
N GLY A 319 3.39 -14.56 -5.68
CA GLY A 319 3.29 -13.45 -4.72
C GLY A 319 4.61 -12.79 -4.35
N PHE A 320 5.76 -13.49 -4.38
CA PHE A 320 7.08 -12.86 -4.26
C PHE A 320 7.37 -11.93 -5.45
N ILE A 321 8.12 -10.85 -5.19
CA ILE A 321 8.43 -9.82 -6.17
C ILE A 321 9.93 -9.55 -6.13
N ARG A 322 10.56 -9.62 -7.30
CA ARG A 322 11.92 -9.12 -7.48
C ARG A 322 11.91 -7.59 -7.52
N SER A 323 12.64 -6.95 -6.61
CA SER A 323 12.62 -5.49 -6.46
C SER A 323 14.01 -4.93 -6.22
N ASP A 324 14.22 -3.69 -6.65
CA ASP A 324 15.37 -2.84 -6.36
C ASP A 324 15.05 -1.76 -5.31
N ASP A 325 14.02 -2.02 -4.49
CA ASP A 325 13.47 -1.08 -3.49
C ASP A 325 12.86 0.20 -4.09
N ALA A 326 12.66 0.29 -5.42
CA ALA A 326 12.06 1.46 -6.05
C ALA A 326 10.63 1.18 -6.58
N VAL A 327 9.65 1.91 -6.07
CA VAL A 327 8.26 1.87 -6.56
C VAL A 327 7.98 3.12 -7.41
N PRO A 328 7.40 2.99 -8.61
CA PRO A 328 6.92 4.13 -9.38
C PRO A 328 5.93 4.96 -8.57
N GLN A 329 6.22 6.25 -8.41
CA GLN A 329 5.36 7.20 -7.71
C GLN A 329 4.45 7.92 -8.70
N ARG A 330 3.16 8.06 -8.34
CA ARG A 330 2.20 8.92 -9.04
C ARG A 330 1.47 9.81 -8.05
N TYR A 331 0.79 10.83 -8.55
CA TYR A 331 0.00 11.74 -7.74
C TYR A 331 -1.40 11.90 -8.29
N LEU A 332 -2.37 12.01 -7.40
CA LEU A 332 -3.69 12.55 -7.69
C LEU A 332 -3.69 14.03 -7.27
N ALA A 333 -4.12 14.89 -8.18
CA ALA A 333 -4.35 16.30 -7.91
C ALA A 333 -5.77 16.68 -8.32
N LEU A 334 -6.51 17.29 -7.40
CA LEU A 334 -7.87 17.81 -7.63
C LEU A 334 -7.91 19.28 -7.26
N LEU A 335 -8.72 20.06 -7.98
CA LEU A 335 -9.02 21.44 -7.65
C LEU A 335 -10.53 21.57 -7.40
N ILE A 336 -10.87 22.00 -6.18
CA ILE A 336 -12.25 22.33 -5.81
C ILE A 336 -12.36 23.86 -5.75
N GLY A 337 -13.15 24.44 -6.63
CA GLY A 337 -13.46 25.88 -6.63
C GLY A 337 -14.80 26.14 -5.97
N LEU A 338 -14.83 27.01 -4.95
CA LEU A 338 -16.03 27.37 -4.20
C LEU A 338 -16.40 28.83 -4.50
N GLY A 339 -17.50 29.05 -5.23
CA GLY A 339 -18.12 30.35 -5.45
C GLY A 339 -19.43 30.49 -4.67
N GLU A 340 -20.11 31.63 -4.81
CA GLU A 340 -21.41 31.85 -4.17
C GLU A 340 -22.47 30.89 -4.72
N GLY A 341 -22.74 29.79 -4.00
CA GLY A 341 -23.71 28.77 -4.39
C GLY A 341 -23.29 27.90 -5.58
N SER A 342 -22.02 27.95 -6.00
CA SER A 342 -21.48 27.16 -7.11
C SER A 342 -20.23 26.43 -6.69
N VAL A 343 -20.11 25.17 -7.10
CA VAL A 343 -18.92 24.35 -6.90
C VAL A 343 -18.42 23.82 -8.22
N THR A 344 -17.11 23.91 -8.42
CA THR A 344 -16.40 23.29 -9.53
C THR A 344 -15.43 22.26 -8.98
N VAL A 345 -15.37 21.09 -9.59
CA VAL A 345 -14.39 20.05 -9.25
C VAL A 345 -13.67 19.66 -10.54
N GLU A 346 -12.36 19.79 -10.54
CA GLU A 346 -11.51 19.47 -11.68
C GLU A 346 -10.41 18.50 -11.26
N ARG A 347 -10.20 17.44 -12.06
CA ARG A 347 -9.00 16.61 -11.93
C ARG A 347 -7.86 17.26 -12.69
N LEU A 348 -6.81 17.62 -11.96
CA LEU A 348 -5.66 18.30 -12.51
C LEU A 348 -4.70 17.27 -13.12
N PRO A 349 -4.32 17.42 -14.40
CA PRO A 349 -3.39 16.48 -15.04
C PRO A 349 -1.99 16.62 -14.44
N VAL A 350 -1.36 15.48 -14.14
CA VAL A 350 0.06 15.39 -13.76
C VAL A 350 0.79 14.76 -14.93
N GLU A 351 1.77 15.47 -15.49
CA GLU A 351 2.50 14.98 -16.68
C GLU A 351 3.49 13.87 -16.33
N GLN A 352 4.04 13.20 -17.35
CA GLN A 352 5.15 12.27 -17.16
C GLN A 352 6.32 12.97 -16.45
N GLY A 353 6.89 12.32 -15.45
CA GLY A 353 7.93 12.93 -14.61
C GLY A 353 7.41 13.65 -13.37
N ASN A 354 6.09 13.55 -13.09
CA ASN A 354 5.43 14.15 -11.92
C ASN A 354 5.61 15.66 -11.81
N VAL A 355 5.60 16.34 -12.95
CA VAL A 355 5.64 17.81 -13.03
C VAL A 355 4.33 18.32 -13.61
N ALA A 356 3.88 19.48 -13.15
CA ALA A 356 2.69 20.10 -13.70
C ALA A 356 2.65 21.60 -13.43
N VAL A 357 1.85 22.30 -14.23
CA VAL A 357 1.48 23.68 -13.99
C VAL A 357 -0.03 23.83 -14.13
N TRP A 358 -0.68 24.29 -13.08
CA TRP A 358 -2.12 24.47 -13.01
C TRP A 358 -2.48 25.95 -12.79
N LYS A 359 -3.76 26.25 -13.00
CA LYS A 359 -4.35 27.56 -12.70
C LYS A 359 -5.48 27.37 -11.70
N ALA A 360 -5.51 28.17 -10.64
CA ALA A 360 -6.68 28.31 -9.79
C ALA A 360 -7.37 29.66 -10.10
N PRO A 361 -8.49 29.66 -10.85
CA PRO A 361 -9.12 30.88 -11.34
C PRO A 361 -9.98 31.60 -10.26
N LEU A 362 -9.38 31.99 -9.14
CA LEU A 362 -10.09 32.64 -8.03
C LEU A 362 -10.85 33.91 -8.47
N ASP A 363 -10.20 34.82 -9.18
CA ASP A 363 -10.80 36.09 -9.61
C ASP A 363 -11.70 35.87 -10.84
N SER A 364 -11.17 35.20 -11.86
CA SER A 364 -11.87 35.04 -13.15
C SER A 364 -13.13 34.18 -13.08
N GLN A 365 -13.26 33.28 -12.10
CA GLN A 365 -14.48 32.52 -11.82
C GLN A 365 -15.24 33.02 -10.58
N SER A 366 -14.79 34.12 -9.96
CA SER A 366 -15.38 34.67 -8.73
C SER A 366 -15.50 33.65 -7.60
N TRP A 367 -14.50 32.78 -7.46
CA TRP A 367 -14.42 31.84 -6.35
C TRP A 367 -13.97 32.57 -5.08
N GLN A 368 -14.65 32.29 -3.98
CA GLN A 368 -14.25 32.75 -2.65
C GLN A 368 -13.03 31.98 -2.15
N GLU A 369 -12.97 30.68 -2.47
CA GLU A 369 -11.90 29.78 -2.05
C GLU A 369 -11.62 28.75 -3.15
N ALA A 370 -10.37 28.29 -3.21
CA ALA A 370 -9.98 27.12 -3.98
C ALA A 370 -9.26 26.13 -3.07
N VAL A 371 -9.51 24.84 -3.25
CA VAL A 371 -8.88 23.76 -2.48
C VAL A 371 -8.11 22.89 -3.44
N LEU A 372 -6.79 22.88 -3.29
CA LEU A 372 -5.94 21.91 -3.95
C LEU A 372 -5.88 20.66 -3.07
N VAL A 373 -6.35 19.54 -3.60
CA VAL A 373 -6.27 18.23 -2.92
C VAL A 373 -5.15 17.43 -3.58
N LEU A 374 -4.16 17.00 -2.80
CA LEU A 374 -3.06 16.16 -3.25
C LEU A 374 -3.09 14.81 -2.55
N SER A 375 -2.76 13.75 -3.28
CA SER A 375 -2.62 12.39 -2.74
C SER A 375 -1.53 11.61 -3.46
N GLY A 376 -0.77 10.79 -2.74
CA GLY A 376 0.19 9.85 -3.31
C GLY A 376 -0.50 8.59 -3.83
N LEU A 377 -0.08 8.08 -4.98
CA LEU A 377 -0.66 6.89 -5.63
C LEU A 377 0.40 5.84 -6.00
N ALA A 378 1.20 5.40 -5.03
CA ALA A 378 2.09 4.26 -5.16
C ALA A 378 1.55 3.08 -4.32
N PRO A 379 1.10 1.97 -4.94
CA PRO A 379 0.68 0.80 -4.20
C PRO A 379 1.90 0.12 -3.54
N ARG A 380 1.65 -0.67 -2.48
CA ARG A 380 2.63 -1.56 -1.81
C ARG A 380 3.73 -0.88 -0.97
N THR A 381 3.85 0.44 -1.02
CA THR A 381 4.77 1.20 -0.15
C THR A 381 4.00 1.93 0.95
N ALA A 382 4.61 1.94 2.14
CA ALA A 382 4.18 2.75 3.28
C ALA A 382 4.88 4.12 3.32
N HIS A 383 5.84 4.38 2.42
CA HIS A 383 6.61 5.61 2.41
C HIS A 383 5.80 6.75 1.78
N PRO A 384 5.83 7.96 2.36
CA PRO A 384 5.06 9.09 1.85
C PRO A 384 5.62 9.58 0.51
N ALA A 385 4.75 10.21 -0.27
CA ALA A 385 5.06 10.82 -1.55
C ALA A 385 5.49 12.28 -1.36
N PHE A 386 6.76 12.58 -1.60
CA PHE A 386 7.31 13.94 -1.48
C PHE A 386 6.94 14.83 -2.65
N TYR A 387 6.60 16.09 -2.39
CA TYR A 387 6.29 17.06 -3.44
C TYR A 387 6.77 18.47 -3.09
N HIS A 388 6.92 19.27 -4.14
CA HIS A 388 7.24 20.69 -4.08
C HIS A 388 6.16 21.49 -4.82
N LEU A 389 5.70 22.58 -4.20
CA LEU A 389 4.76 23.53 -4.76
C LEU A 389 5.35 24.93 -4.81
N THR A 390 5.15 25.64 -5.92
CA THR A 390 5.31 27.09 -6.00
C THR A 390 3.99 27.69 -6.45
N ILE A 391 3.43 28.61 -5.67
CA ILE A 391 2.15 29.26 -5.97
C ILE A 391 2.36 30.75 -6.03
N GLU A 392 1.96 31.36 -7.15
CA GLU A 392 2.15 32.78 -7.43
C GLU A 392 0.84 33.36 -7.96
N SER A 393 0.62 34.66 -7.73
CA SER A 393 -0.46 35.37 -8.42
C SER A 393 -0.21 35.31 -9.94
N GLY A 394 -1.19 34.85 -10.68
CA GLY A 394 -1.18 34.86 -12.15
C GLY A 394 -1.09 36.30 -12.65
N GLN A 395 -0.34 36.50 -13.75
CA GLN A 395 -0.37 37.77 -14.49
C GLN A 395 -1.63 37.91 -15.34
#